data_AF-A0A2G9NK08-F1
#
_entry.id   AF-A0A2G9NK08-F1
#
_cell.length_a   1.000
_cell.length_b   1.000
_cell.length_c   1.000
_cell.angle_alpha   90.00
_cell.angle_beta   90.00
_cell.angle_gamma   90.00
#
_symmetry.space_group_name_H-M   'P 1'
#
loop_
_entity.id
_entity.type
_entity.pdbx_description
1 polymer ?
#
loop_
_entity_poly.entity_id
_entity_poly.type
_entity_poly.pdbx_seq_one_letter_code
_entity_poly.pdbx_strand_id
1 'polypeptide(L)'
;MKKRVANKKLVRKGSSSRSLPKNEKGILGLYKQSWRYLVESRRFILYSVIIFIIFILIGFFVPVPKEVETKLLEFLKELAKETEGMNALQLTAYIFWNNLKSSFFGMIFGVGLGIFPLITAGVNGYVVGYVSMIVSEKSSILELWRLLPHGIFELPAVFISLGLGLRMGMFIFNEHKIESLLYYLKNSLIVFFLIVLPLLIIAAIIEGLLISLI
;
A
#
# COMPACT_ATOMS: atom_id res chain seq x y z
N MET A 1 -42.14 47.85 -1.68
CA MET A 1 -42.52 46.44 -1.45
C MET A 1 -41.52 45.53 -2.20
N LYS A 2 -40.74 44.73 -1.44
CA LYS A 2 -40.19 43.39 -1.75
C LYS A 2 -39.30 43.13 -3.01
N LYS A 3 -38.05 42.76 -2.66
CA LYS A 3 -37.22 41.63 -3.16
C LYS A 3 -36.13 41.90 -4.23
N ARG A 4 -34.94 42.24 -3.73
CA ARG A 4 -33.70 41.45 -4.01
C ARG A 4 -33.98 39.97 -3.70
N VAL A 5 -33.40 39.04 -4.47
CA VAL A 5 -32.70 37.82 -3.99
C VAL A 5 -32.56 36.78 -5.12
N ALA A 6 -31.29 36.47 -5.39
CA ALA A 6 -30.72 35.19 -5.78
C ALA A 6 -31.20 34.49 -7.07
N ASN A 7 -30.28 34.47 -8.04
CA ASN A 7 -29.92 33.19 -8.64
C ASN A 7 -28.40 33.12 -8.92
N LYS A 8 -27.62 33.05 -7.84
CA LYS A 8 -26.18 32.75 -7.86
C LYS A 8 -25.96 31.53 -6.96
N LYS A 9 -26.43 30.37 -7.40
CA LYS A 9 -26.35 29.12 -6.62
C LYS A 9 -26.19 27.88 -7.51
N LEU A 10 -25.20 27.92 -8.40
CA LEU A 10 -24.64 26.71 -9.03
C LEU A 10 -23.12 26.82 -9.08
N VAL A 11 -22.49 27.06 -7.92
CA VAL A 11 -21.06 26.80 -7.74
C VAL A 11 -20.96 25.46 -7.03
N ARG A 12 -20.46 24.48 -7.78
CA ARG A 12 -20.17 23.12 -7.34
C ARG A 12 -19.30 23.17 -6.08
N LYS A 13 -19.79 22.54 -5.00
CA LYS A 13 -19.01 22.19 -3.81
C LYS A 13 -17.92 21.20 -4.23
N GLY A 14 -16.75 21.70 -4.59
CA GLY A 14 -15.52 20.93 -4.76
C GLY A 14 -14.44 21.46 -3.81
N SER A 15 -14.02 20.62 -2.87
CA SER A 15 -12.72 20.68 -2.18
C SER A 15 -12.22 22.01 -1.62
N SER A 16 -13.07 22.84 -0.99
CA SER A 16 -12.55 23.91 -0.12
C SER A 16 -11.90 23.30 1.12
N SER A 17 -10.63 23.60 1.35
CA SER A 17 -9.84 23.28 2.53
C SER A 17 -10.61 23.52 3.84
N ARG A 18 -11.22 22.46 4.40
CA ARG A 18 -11.67 22.51 5.79
C ARG A 18 -10.44 22.37 6.68
N SER A 19 -9.85 23.51 7.02
CA SER A 19 -8.88 23.62 8.12
C SER A 19 -9.44 22.94 9.37
N LEU A 20 -8.64 22.11 10.02
CA LEU A 20 -8.99 21.48 11.29
C LEU A 20 -9.45 22.55 12.31
N PRO A 21 -10.49 22.28 13.12
CA PRO A 21 -10.89 23.18 14.19
C PRO A 21 -9.67 23.47 15.09
N LYS A 22 -9.46 24.76 15.42
CA LYS A 22 -8.27 25.31 16.11
C LYS A 22 -7.93 24.68 17.48
N ASN A 23 -8.73 23.73 17.98
CA ASN A 23 -8.67 23.22 19.35
C ASN A 23 -8.15 21.78 19.52
N GLU A 24 -7.64 21.15 18.46
CA GLU A 24 -7.03 19.81 18.54
C GLU A 24 -5.50 19.88 18.45
N LYS A 25 -4.87 20.64 19.36
CA LYS A 25 -3.41 20.68 19.47
C LYS A 25 -2.94 19.42 20.20
N GLY A 26 -2.32 18.47 19.48
CA GLY A 26 -1.69 17.29 20.08
C GLY A 26 -1.78 16.03 19.20
N ILE A 27 -1.22 14.93 19.70
CA ILE A 27 -1.15 13.62 19.02
C ILE A 27 -2.55 13.11 18.62
N LEU A 28 -3.56 13.30 19.47
CA LEU A 28 -4.96 12.93 19.19
C LEU A 28 -5.52 13.63 17.94
N GLY A 29 -5.19 14.91 17.76
CA GLY A 29 -5.59 15.67 16.56
C GLY A 29 -4.95 15.11 15.29
N LEU A 30 -3.69 14.68 15.37
CA LEU A 30 -3.00 14.02 14.25
C LEU A 30 -3.64 12.67 13.91
N TYR A 31 -3.98 11.84 14.90
CA TYR A 31 -4.70 10.58 14.64
C TYR A 31 -6.06 10.80 13.99
N LYS A 32 -6.83 11.78 14.46
CA LYS A 32 -8.14 12.12 13.86
C LYS A 32 -8.00 12.63 12.44
N GLN A 33 -6.96 13.44 12.18
CA GLN A 33 -6.61 13.89 10.84
C GLN A 33 -6.25 12.72 9.92
N SER A 34 -5.37 11.83 10.39
CA SER A 34 -4.96 10.62 9.68
C SER A 34 -6.15 9.73 9.33
N TRP A 35 -7.05 9.50 10.29
CA TRP A 35 -8.25 8.71 10.08
C TRP A 35 -9.16 9.31 9.01
N ARG A 36 -9.42 10.63 9.08
CA ARG A 36 -10.21 11.30 8.06
C ARG A 36 -9.56 11.18 6.68
N TYR A 37 -8.25 11.39 6.60
CA TYR A 37 -7.51 11.29 5.35
C TYR A 37 -7.57 9.88 4.77
N LEU A 38 -7.45 8.83 5.60
CA LEU A 38 -7.64 7.43 5.19
C LEU A 38 -9.04 7.18 4.61
N VAL A 39 -10.09 7.62 5.32
CA VAL A 39 -11.49 7.43 4.88
C VAL A 39 -11.75 8.13 3.54
N GLU A 40 -11.16 9.30 3.32
CA GLU A 40 -11.21 10.01 2.04
C GLU A 40 -10.39 9.28 0.94
N SER A 41 -9.30 8.61 1.30
CA SER A 41 -8.45 7.84 0.39
C SER A 41 -8.99 6.44 0.06
N ARG A 42 -10.07 5.98 0.71
CA ARG A 42 -10.54 4.58 0.65
C ARG A 42 -10.72 4.00 -0.76
N ARG A 43 -11.14 4.82 -1.73
CA ARG A 43 -11.32 4.37 -3.13
C ARG A 43 -9.99 4.06 -3.79
N PHE A 44 -8.96 4.86 -3.50
CA PHE A 44 -7.61 4.63 -4.02
C PHE A 44 -6.98 3.40 -3.38
N ILE A 45 -7.19 3.18 -2.08
CA ILE A 45 -6.78 1.95 -1.38
C ILE A 45 -7.50 0.74 -1.99
N LEU A 46 -8.80 0.85 -2.26
CA LEU A 46 -9.53 -0.23 -2.93
C LEU A 46 -8.97 -0.53 -4.34
N TYR A 47 -8.56 0.48 -5.10
CA TYR A 47 -7.94 0.26 -6.41
C TYR A 47 -6.61 -0.49 -6.32
N SER A 48 -5.75 -0.19 -5.33
CA SER A 48 -4.50 -0.95 -5.15
C SER A 48 -4.78 -2.41 -4.78
N VAL A 49 -5.79 -2.66 -3.93
CA VAL A 49 -6.25 -4.02 -3.58
C VAL A 49 -6.78 -4.76 -4.81
N ILE A 50 -7.63 -4.13 -5.61
CA ILE A 50 -8.20 -4.75 -6.83
C ILE A 50 -7.09 -5.11 -7.81
N ILE A 51 -6.15 -4.21 -8.07
CA ILE A 51 -5.00 -4.48 -8.96
C ILE A 51 -4.18 -5.64 -8.42
N PHE A 52 -3.86 -5.64 -7.13
CA PHE A 52 -3.12 -6.72 -6.50
C PHE A 52 -3.82 -8.08 -6.67
N ILE A 53 -5.13 -8.16 -6.43
CA ILE A 53 -5.92 -9.39 -6.61
C ILE A 53 -5.95 -9.83 -8.07
N ILE A 54 -6.16 -8.91 -9.01
CA ILE A 54 -6.14 -9.22 -10.45
C ILE A 54 -4.80 -9.85 -10.82
N PHE A 55 -3.69 -9.27 -10.36
CA PHE A 55 -2.37 -9.80 -10.69
C PHE A 55 -2.02 -11.09 -9.94
N ILE A 56 -2.58 -11.36 -8.75
CA ILE A 56 -2.54 -12.70 -8.14
C ILE A 56 -3.18 -13.72 -9.07
N LEU A 57 -4.39 -13.44 -9.55
CA LEU A 57 -5.11 -14.36 -10.43
C LEU A 57 -4.35 -14.58 -11.74
N ILE A 58 -3.78 -13.52 -12.31
CA ILE A 58 -2.94 -13.63 -13.50
C ILE A 58 -1.70 -14.50 -13.21
N GLY A 59 -0.95 -14.19 -12.14
CA GLY A 59 0.26 -14.95 -11.79
C GLY A 59 0.00 -16.41 -11.47
N PHE A 60 -1.19 -16.74 -10.95
CA PHE A 60 -1.57 -18.10 -10.61
C PHE A 60 -2.10 -18.90 -11.81
N PHE A 61 -3.01 -18.33 -12.61
CA PHE A 61 -3.76 -19.07 -13.64
C PHE A 61 -3.21 -18.90 -15.06
N VAL A 62 -2.45 -17.84 -15.34
CA VAL A 62 -1.98 -17.54 -16.69
C VAL A 62 -0.57 -18.11 -16.87
N PRO A 63 -0.34 -18.97 -17.88
CA PRO A 63 0.99 -19.49 -18.16
C PRO A 63 1.98 -18.35 -18.41
N VAL A 64 3.12 -18.42 -17.75
CA VAL A 64 4.16 -17.41 -17.83
C VAL A 64 5.02 -17.66 -19.07
N PRO A 65 5.28 -16.65 -19.93
CA PRO A 65 6.25 -16.78 -21.01
C PRO A 65 7.63 -17.14 -20.46
N LYS A 66 8.38 -18.03 -21.14
CA LYS A 66 9.66 -18.56 -20.64
C LYS A 66 10.68 -17.47 -20.30
N GLU A 67 10.68 -16.38 -21.05
CA GLU A 67 11.57 -15.24 -20.83
C GLU A 67 11.26 -14.51 -19.51
N VAL A 68 9.97 -14.39 -19.16
CA VAL A 68 9.51 -13.80 -17.90
C VAL A 68 9.73 -14.77 -16.75
N GLU A 69 9.44 -16.05 -16.98
CA GLU A 69 9.61 -17.13 -16.01
C GLU A 69 11.07 -17.22 -15.55
N THR A 70 12.01 -17.18 -16.49
CA THR A 70 13.45 -17.24 -16.18
C THR A 70 13.87 -16.09 -15.27
N LYS A 71 13.49 -14.85 -15.60
CA LYS A 71 13.80 -13.67 -14.78
C LYS A 71 13.16 -13.74 -13.39
N LEU A 72 11.93 -14.26 -13.32
CA LEU A 72 11.22 -14.40 -12.05
C LEU A 72 11.87 -15.46 -11.17
N LEU A 73 12.27 -16.59 -11.74
CA LEU A 73 13.01 -17.63 -11.03
C LEU A 73 14.40 -17.16 -10.60
N GLU A 74 15.10 -16.37 -11.41
CA GLU A 74 16.36 -15.73 -11.02
C GLU A 74 16.15 -14.80 -9.82
N PHE A 75 15.15 -13.92 -9.87
CA PHE A 75 14.78 -13.05 -8.75
C PHE A 75 14.46 -13.84 -7.48
N LEU A 76 13.66 -14.91 -7.57
CA LEU A 76 13.32 -15.76 -6.43
C LEU A 76 14.55 -16.50 -5.87
N LYS A 77 15.49 -16.94 -6.73
CA LYS A 77 16.75 -17.56 -6.32
C LYS A 77 17.66 -16.58 -5.59
N GLU A 78 17.76 -15.34 -6.08
CA GLU A 78 18.53 -14.28 -5.42
C GLU A 78 17.94 -13.98 -4.04
N LEU A 79 16.61 -13.82 -3.93
CA LEU A 79 15.94 -13.65 -2.64
C LEU A 79 16.20 -14.84 -1.70
N ALA A 80 16.07 -16.08 -2.19
CA ALA A 80 16.33 -17.26 -1.38
C ALA A 80 17.76 -17.25 -0.83
N LYS A 81 18.75 -16.94 -1.67
CA LYS A 81 20.16 -16.85 -1.30
C LYS A 81 20.44 -15.72 -0.30
N GLU A 82 19.79 -14.57 -0.46
CA GLU A 82 19.91 -13.45 0.50
C GLU A 82 19.36 -13.83 1.88
N THR A 83 18.28 -14.63 1.93
CA THR A 83 17.63 -15.05 3.18
C THR A 83 18.21 -16.35 3.76
N GLU A 84 19.09 -17.04 3.04
CA GLU A 84 19.66 -18.32 3.45
C GLU A 84 20.52 -18.16 4.71
N GLY A 85 20.31 -19.04 5.70
CA GLY A 85 21.06 -19.01 6.96
C GLY A 85 20.67 -17.87 7.92
N MET A 86 19.69 -17.02 7.54
CA MET A 86 19.13 -16.04 8.47
C MET A 86 18.39 -16.75 9.61
N ASN A 87 18.65 -16.34 10.84
CA ASN A 87 17.81 -16.74 11.96
C ASN A 87 16.45 -16.01 11.92
N ALA A 88 15.49 -16.44 12.75
CA ALA A 88 14.14 -15.88 12.75
C ALA A 88 14.12 -14.34 12.91
N LEU A 89 14.98 -13.78 13.77
CA LEU A 89 15.07 -12.33 13.96
C LEU A 89 15.61 -11.59 12.72
N GLN A 90 16.64 -12.15 12.08
CA GLN A 90 17.22 -11.58 10.86
C GLN A 90 16.22 -11.62 9.70
N LEU A 91 15.52 -12.75 9.51
CA LEU A 91 14.50 -12.89 8.49
C LEU A 91 13.33 -11.91 8.72
N THR A 92 12.90 -11.77 9.97
CA THR A 92 11.86 -10.81 10.37
C THR A 92 12.27 -9.37 10.05
N ALA A 93 13.50 -8.99 10.39
CA ALA A 93 14.02 -7.66 10.10
C ALA A 93 14.14 -7.42 8.58
N TYR A 94 14.54 -8.44 7.82
CA TYR A 94 14.60 -8.39 6.36
C TYR A 94 13.22 -8.12 5.76
N ILE A 95 12.20 -8.90 6.16
CA ILE A 95 10.82 -8.75 5.70
C ILE A 95 10.28 -7.36 6.07
N PHE A 96 10.43 -6.95 7.33
CA PHE A 96 10.05 -5.61 7.79
C PHE A 96 10.65 -4.51 6.92
N TRP A 97 11.96 -4.57 6.67
CA TRP A 97 12.66 -3.54 5.91
C TRP A 97 12.24 -3.53 4.43
N ASN A 98 12.00 -4.70 3.86
CA ASN A 98 11.48 -4.83 2.50
C ASN A 98 10.11 -4.15 2.37
N ASN A 99 9.18 -4.44 3.29
CA ASN A 99 7.85 -3.87 3.29
C ASN A 99 7.82 -2.39 3.62
N LEU A 100 8.71 -1.93 4.50
CA LEU A 100 8.88 -0.52 4.81
C LEU A 100 9.33 0.26 3.57
N LYS A 101 10.37 -0.23 2.87
CA LYS A 101 10.85 0.37 1.62
C LYS A 101 9.77 0.37 0.54
N SER A 102 9.16 -0.79 0.29
CA SER A 102 8.10 -0.97 -0.72
C SER A 102 6.93 -0.03 -0.46
N SER A 103 6.44 0.04 0.78
CA SER A 103 5.37 0.95 1.19
C SER A 103 5.76 2.41 1.05
N PHE A 104 6.96 2.79 1.54
CA PHE A 104 7.41 4.18 1.51
C PHE A 104 7.60 4.68 0.07
N PHE A 105 8.32 3.94 -0.77
CA PHE A 105 8.53 4.32 -2.17
C PHE A 105 7.24 4.22 -2.99
N GLY A 106 6.41 3.21 -2.74
CA GLY A 106 5.07 3.09 -3.33
C GLY A 106 4.21 4.32 -3.07
N MET A 107 4.27 4.86 -1.85
CA MET A 107 3.63 6.12 -1.51
C MET A 107 4.31 7.31 -2.20
N ILE A 108 5.62 7.52 -2.00
CA ILE A 108 6.33 8.74 -2.45
C ILE A 108 6.37 8.87 -3.97
N PHE A 109 6.62 7.79 -4.71
CA PHE A 109 6.64 7.83 -6.16
C PHE A 109 5.24 7.86 -6.80
N GLY A 110 4.18 7.91 -5.98
CA GLY A 110 2.84 8.25 -6.43
C GLY A 110 2.74 9.61 -7.14
N VAL A 111 3.70 10.52 -6.94
CA VAL A 111 3.79 11.80 -7.68
C VAL A 111 3.87 11.59 -9.20
N GLY A 112 4.39 10.45 -9.67
CA GLY A 112 4.37 10.04 -11.08
C GLY A 112 2.99 9.54 -11.53
N LEU A 113 1.93 10.35 -11.33
CA LEU A 113 0.54 10.05 -11.72
C LEU A 113 -0.04 8.76 -11.11
N GLY A 114 0.52 8.30 -9.98
CA GLY A 114 0.12 7.03 -9.35
C GLY A 114 0.55 5.78 -10.14
N ILE A 115 1.31 5.91 -11.24
CA ILE A 115 1.74 4.77 -12.04
C ILE A 115 2.62 3.83 -11.23
N PHE A 116 3.58 4.38 -10.47
CA PHE A 116 4.47 3.59 -9.64
C PHE A 116 3.71 2.71 -8.63
N PRO A 117 2.79 3.24 -7.78
CA PRO A 117 2.02 2.37 -6.88
C PRO A 117 1.13 1.33 -7.59
N LEU A 118 0.63 1.59 -8.81
CA LEU A 118 -0.07 0.56 -9.59
C LEU A 118 0.88 -0.58 -10.01
N ILE A 119 2.07 -0.24 -10.50
CA ILE A 119 3.10 -1.21 -10.87
C ILE A 119 3.50 -2.02 -9.64
N THR A 120 3.75 -1.37 -8.50
CA THR A 120 4.10 -2.07 -7.25
C THR A 120 3.00 -3.04 -6.80
N ALA A 121 1.72 -2.61 -6.85
CA ALA A 121 0.60 -3.49 -6.53
C ALA A 121 0.54 -4.70 -7.50
N GLY A 122 0.72 -4.45 -8.80
CA GLY A 122 0.69 -5.50 -9.82
C GLY A 122 1.84 -6.49 -9.69
N VAL A 123 3.08 -6.02 -9.54
CA VAL A 123 4.26 -6.88 -9.38
C VAL A 123 4.17 -7.72 -8.11
N ASN A 124 3.83 -7.12 -6.97
CA ASN A 124 3.70 -7.87 -5.72
C ASN A 124 2.58 -8.92 -5.81
N GLY A 125 1.43 -8.56 -6.41
CA GLY A 125 0.34 -9.50 -6.63
C GLY A 125 0.74 -10.65 -7.55
N TYR A 126 1.43 -10.34 -8.65
CA TYR A 126 1.90 -11.34 -9.61
C TYR A 126 2.89 -12.32 -9.00
N VAL A 127 3.88 -11.83 -8.24
CA VAL A 127 4.87 -12.69 -7.56
C VAL A 127 4.17 -13.63 -6.59
N VAL A 128 3.23 -13.12 -5.78
CA VAL A 128 2.44 -13.96 -4.86
C VAL A 128 1.64 -15.02 -5.61
N GLY A 129 0.96 -14.64 -6.71
CA GLY A 129 0.19 -15.57 -7.54
C GLY A 129 1.08 -16.67 -8.15
N TYR A 130 2.23 -16.30 -8.69
CA TYR A 130 3.17 -17.22 -9.32
C TYR A 130 3.81 -18.19 -8.33
N VAL A 131 4.28 -17.69 -7.19
CA VAL A 131 4.83 -18.54 -6.12
C VAL A 131 3.75 -19.51 -5.63
N SER A 132 2.51 -19.04 -5.46
CA SER A 132 1.39 -19.90 -5.08
C SER A 132 1.12 -21.00 -6.11
N MET A 133 1.24 -20.71 -7.41
CA MET A 133 1.10 -21.73 -8.45
C MET A 133 2.22 -22.78 -8.35
N ILE A 134 3.49 -22.38 -8.24
CA ILE A 134 4.62 -23.33 -8.09
C ILE A 134 4.44 -24.22 -6.86
N VAL A 135 4.08 -23.63 -5.71
CA VAL A 135 3.91 -24.38 -4.47
C VAL A 135 2.71 -25.33 -4.58
N SER A 136 1.65 -24.96 -5.30
CA SER A 136 0.49 -25.84 -5.53
C SER A 136 0.82 -27.07 -6.37
N GLU A 137 1.83 -26.99 -7.23
CA GLU A 137 2.29 -28.12 -8.06
C GLU A 137 3.27 -29.05 -7.33
N LYS A 138 4.06 -28.51 -6.40
CA LYS A 138 5.18 -29.22 -5.76
C LYS A 138 4.90 -29.69 -4.34
N SER A 139 3.97 -29.05 -3.65
CA SER A 139 3.69 -29.27 -2.22
C SER A 139 2.21 -29.56 -1.97
N SER A 140 1.90 -30.12 -0.80
CA SER A 140 0.52 -30.26 -0.34
C SER A 140 -0.12 -28.88 -0.14
N ILE A 141 -1.45 -28.79 -0.26
CA ILE A 141 -2.23 -27.57 0.01
C ILE A 141 -1.89 -26.95 1.38
N LEU A 142 -1.43 -27.77 2.33
CA LEU A 142 -1.00 -27.35 3.67
C LEU A 142 0.23 -26.43 3.68
N GLU A 143 1.11 -26.48 2.67
CA GLU A 143 2.26 -25.56 2.59
C GLU A 143 1.87 -24.20 2.00
N LEU A 144 0.84 -24.14 1.14
CA LEU A 144 0.23 -22.87 0.72
C LEU A 144 -0.40 -22.12 1.90
N TRP A 145 -0.96 -22.86 2.86
CA TRP A 145 -1.47 -22.29 4.10
C TRP A 145 -0.39 -21.65 4.98
N ARG A 146 0.89 -21.97 4.78
CA ARG A 146 2.00 -21.31 5.48
C ARG A 146 2.39 -19.97 4.86
N LEU A 147 2.06 -19.74 3.58
CA LEU A 147 2.24 -18.44 2.91
C LEU A 147 1.15 -17.42 3.30
N LEU A 148 -0.08 -17.87 3.57
CA LEU A 148 -1.23 -17.03 3.94
C LEU A 148 -1.09 -16.21 5.24
N PRO A 149 -0.53 -16.71 6.36
CA PRO A 149 -0.47 -15.96 7.62
C PRO A 149 0.50 -14.76 7.58
N HIS A 150 1.41 -14.69 6.60
CA HIS A 150 2.40 -13.61 6.49
C HIS A 150 1.84 -12.27 5.99
N GLY A 151 0.53 -12.16 5.71
CA GLY A 151 -0.03 -10.97 5.07
C GLY A 151 -1.04 -10.16 5.89
N ILE A 152 -1.43 -10.62 7.08
CA ILE A 152 -2.65 -10.10 7.75
C ILE A 152 -2.50 -8.62 8.15
N PHE A 153 -1.33 -8.23 8.67
CA PHE A 153 -1.06 -6.84 9.05
C PHE A 153 -0.19 -6.10 8.02
N GLU A 154 0.66 -6.82 7.30
CA GLU A 154 1.52 -6.29 6.23
C GLU A 154 0.68 -5.75 5.06
N LEU A 155 -0.23 -6.55 4.51
CA LEU A 155 -0.99 -6.18 3.31
C LEU A 155 -1.86 -4.92 3.56
N PRO A 156 -2.58 -4.76 4.69
CA PRO A 156 -3.25 -3.50 4.98
C PRO A 156 -2.30 -2.29 4.97
N ALA A 157 -1.10 -2.40 5.54
CA ALA A 157 -0.13 -1.32 5.58
C ALA A 157 0.38 -0.95 4.17
N VAL A 158 0.68 -1.96 3.36
CA VAL A 158 1.09 -1.80 1.96
C VAL A 158 -0.03 -1.16 1.15
N PHE A 159 -1.27 -1.67 1.22
CA PHE A 159 -2.39 -1.12 0.44
C PHE A 159 -2.75 0.30 0.83
N ILE A 160 -2.68 0.64 2.13
CA ILE A 160 -2.82 2.02 2.59
C ILE A 160 -1.76 2.88 1.89
N SER A 161 -0.48 2.52 1.99
CA SER A 161 0.62 3.28 1.40
C SER A 161 0.47 3.47 -0.11
N LEU A 162 0.18 2.40 -0.85
CA LEU A 162 -0.04 2.45 -2.29
C LEU A 162 -1.26 3.32 -2.63
N GLY A 163 -2.37 3.17 -1.91
CA GLY A 163 -3.57 3.98 -2.10
C GLY A 163 -3.33 5.48 -1.82
N LEU A 164 -2.49 5.81 -0.84
CA LEU A 164 -2.06 7.18 -0.58
C LEU A 164 -1.19 7.73 -1.72
N GLY A 165 -0.30 6.91 -2.28
CA GLY A 165 0.48 7.26 -3.48
C GLY A 165 -0.41 7.51 -4.69
N LEU A 166 -1.41 6.65 -4.94
CA LEU A 166 -2.41 6.84 -5.99
C LEU A 166 -3.19 8.14 -5.83
N ARG A 167 -3.67 8.43 -4.61
CA ARG A 167 -4.37 9.69 -4.32
C ARG A 167 -3.45 10.89 -4.55
N MET A 168 -2.19 10.80 -4.13
CA MET A 168 -1.22 11.88 -4.32
C MET A 168 -1.01 12.16 -5.81
N GLY A 169 -0.96 11.14 -6.67
CA GLY A 169 -0.85 11.28 -8.12
C GLY A 169 -1.97 12.09 -8.79
N MET A 170 -3.11 12.26 -8.10
CA MET A 170 -4.23 13.07 -8.61
C MET A 170 -3.99 14.59 -8.52
N PHE A 171 -2.90 15.04 -7.90
CA PHE A 171 -2.61 16.48 -7.75
C PHE A 171 -2.58 17.26 -9.07
N ILE A 172 -2.23 16.58 -10.18
CA ILE A 172 -2.15 17.20 -11.50
C ILE A 172 -3.51 17.71 -12.02
N PHE A 173 -4.61 17.11 -11.53
CA PHE A 173 -5.97 17.45 -11.90
C PHE A 173 -6.57 18.59 -11.06
N ASN A 174 -5.82 19.10 -10.07
CA ASN A 174 -6.24 20.24 -9.26
C ASN A 174 -5.74 21.56 -9.88
N GLU A 175 -6.51 22.63 -9.68
CA GLU A 175 -6.16 23.99 -10.14
C GLU A 175 -4.84 24.48 -9.53
N HIS A 176 -4.67 24.30 -8.22
CA HIS A 176 -3.46 24.65 -7.47
C HIS A 176 -2.57 23.43 -7.24
N LYS A 177 -1.82 23.03 -8.28
CA LYS A 177 -1.04 21.77 -8.30
C LYS A 177 -0.03 21.63 -7.15
N ILE A 178 0.81 22.64 -6.92
CA ILE A 178 1.87 22.59 -5.90
C ILE A 178 1.28 22.52 -4.49
N GLU A 179 0.29 23.35 -4.19
CA GLU A 179 -0.39 23.36 -2.89
C GLU A 179 -1.10 22.02 -2.63
N SER A 180 -1.74 21.46 -3.65
CA SER A 180 -2.37 20.15 -3.59
C SER A 180 -1.36 19.02 -3.34
N LEU A 181 -0.22 19.06 -4.04
CA LEU A 181 0.85 18.08 -3.87
C LEU A 181 1.42 18.13 -2.44
N LEU A 182 1.75 19.32 -1.94
CA LEU A 182 2.25 19.51 -0.58
C LEU A 182 1.21 19.04 0.46
N TYR A 183 -0.08 19.33 0.22
CA TYR A 183 -1.16 18.82 1.06
C TYR A 183 -1.21 17.29 1.08
N TYR A 184 -1.20 16.63 -0.09
CA TYR A 184 -1.24 15.18 -0.15
C TYR A 184 0.01 14.55 0.47
N LEU A 185 1.21 15.03 0.12
CA LEU A 185 2.46 14.54 0.66
C LEU A 185 2.50 14.64 2.19
N LYS A 186 2.14 15.81 2.75
CA LYS A 186 2.11 16.02 4.20
C LYS A 186 1.16 15.06 4.90
N ASN A 187 -0.09 14.96 4.44
CA ASN A 187 -1.06 14.09 5.09
C ASN A 187 -0.70 12.61 4.90
N SER A 188 -0.14 12.23 3.75
CA SER A 188 0.32 10.87 3.50
C SER A 188 1.48 10.49 4.41
N LEU A 189 2.47 11.38 4.63
CA LEU A 189 3.56 11.15 5.59
C LEU A 189 3.05 11.02 7.03
N ILE A 190 2.10 11.85 7.45
CA ILE A 190 1.52 11.76 8.80
C ILE A 190 0.82 10.40 8.97
N VAL A 191 0.04 9.94 7.98
CA VAL A 191 -0.58 8.61 8.01
C VAL A 191 0.47 7.51 7.99
N PHE A 192 1.53 7.66 7.20
CA PHE A 192 2.60 6.68 7.10
C PHE A 192 3.25 6.45 8.47
N PHE A 193 3.67 7.50 9.16
CA PHE A 193 4.34 7.35 10.45
C PHE A 193 3.40 6.98 11.60
N LEU A 194 2.14 7.42 11.59
CA LEU A 194 1.20 7.15 12.69
C LEU A 194 0.40 5.86 12.54
N ILE A 195 0.30 5.31 11.33
CA ILE A 195 -0.57 4.16 11.05
C ILE A 195 0.21 3.07 10.32
N VAL A 196 0.80 3.36 9.17
CA VAL A 196 1.49 2.34 8.36
C VAL A 196 2.69 1.76 9.09
N LEU A 197 3.58 2.60 9.62
CA LEU A 197 4.79 2.15 10.30
C LEU A 197 4.46 1.30 11.55
N PRO A 198 3.55 1.71 12.45
CA PRO A 198 3.09 0.84 13.53
C PRO A 198 2.50 -0.49 13.06
N LEU A 199 1.69 -0.48 11.99
CA LEU A 199 1.14 -1.72 11.42
C LEU A 199 2.24 -2.66 10.92
N LEU A 200 3.27 -2.13 10.24
CA LEU A 200 4.41 -2.92 9.78
C LEU A 200 5.24 -3.47 10.94
N ILE A 201 5.41 -2.71 12.02
CA ILE A 201 6.11 -3.18 13.22
C ILE A 201 5.32 -4.34 13.87
N ILE A 202 4.00 -4.19 13.99
CA ILE A 202 3.13 -5.25 14.53
C ILE A 202 3.18 -6.49 13.64
N ALA A 203 3.13 -6.31 12.31
CA ALA A 203 3.25 -7.39 11.34
C ALA A 203 4.56 -8.16 11.53
N ALA A 204 5.69 -7.45 11.57
CA ALA A 204 7.01 -8.05 11.76
C ALA A 204 7.11 -8.82 13.08
N ILE A 205 6.59 -8.28 14.19
CA ILE A 205 6.60 -9.00 15.47
C ILE A 205 5.79 -10.29 15.38
N ILE A 206 4.59 -10.24 14.82
CA ILE A 206 3.71 -11.41 14.70
C ILE A 206 4.33 -12.46 13.77
N GLU A 207 4.83 -12.05 12.61
CA GLU A 207 5.50 -12.92 11.66
C GLU A 207 6.77 -13.53 12.23
N GLY A 208 7.59 -12.76 12.93
CA GLY A 208 8.80 -13.26 13.57
C GLY A 208 8.52 -14.30 14.65
N LEU A 209 7.45 -14.11 15.43
CA LEU A 209 6.99 -15.11 16.39
C LEU A 209 6.49 -16.38 15.70
N LEU A 210 5.77 -16.26 14.59
CA LEU A 210 5.30 -17.40 13.81
C LEU A 210 6.47 -18.18 13.19
N ILE A 211 7.45 -17.49 12.60
CA ILE A 211 8.67 -18.10 12.03
C ILE A 211 9.46 -18.82 13.12
N SER A 212 9.56 -18.26 14.32
CA SER A 212 10.30 -18.88 15.42
C SER A 212 9.62 -20.14 15.99
N LEU A 213 8.33 -20.35 15.72
CA LEU A 213 7.56 -21.49 16.23
C LEU A 213 7.59 -22.69 15.26
N ILE A 214 8.01 -22.47 14.01
CA ILE A 214 8.07 -23.45 12.92
C ILE A 214 9.50 -23.98 12.78
#